data_AF-A0A381Y8E4-F1
#
_entry.id   AF-A0A381Y8E4-F1
#
_cell.length_a   1.000
_cell.length_b   1.000
_cell.length_c   1.000
_cell.angle_alpha   90.00
_cell.angle_beta   90.00
_cell.angle_gamma   90.00
#
_symmetry.space_group_name_H-M   'P 1'
#
loop_
_entity.id
_entity.type
_entity.pdbx_description
1 polymer ?
#
loop_
_entity_poly.entity_id
_entity_poly.type
_entity_poly.pdbx_seq_one_letter_code
_entity_poly.pdbx_strand_id
1 'polypeptide(L)'
;MFKKVYIALFLGFLFFGCSGVSSGKMTEYRTTVGSTTLFDFQTLSDKMLNQHRFVVDRTEEIGSGSIIETQYEYLAPNNEETLKGIKEVRYNLVLEARRKGGGVGNIYTVRAIVNAFGRYAQKEEWSNIPINNEIKSRIKIFTTDLKSEIDNRIRVF
;
A
#
# COMPACT_ATOMS: atom_id res chain seq x y z
N MET A 1 58.28 42.28 15.41
CA MET A 1 57.59 43.42 14.77
C MET A 1 56.37 42.85 14.05
N PHE A 2 55.22 42.87 14.75
CA PHE A 2 53.95 42.31 14.27
C PHE A 2 53.25 43.32 13.36
N LYS A 3 52.75 42.86 12.21
CA LYS A 3 51.64 43.47 11.46
C LYS A 3 51.28 42.61 10.25
N LYS A 4 50.25 41.78 10.37
CA LYS A 4 49.25 41.54 9.32
C LYS A 4 47.90 41.30 10.00
N VAL A 5 47.05 42.31 9.93
CA VAL A 5 45.64 42.30 10.30
C VAL A 5 44.86 42.36 9.01
N TYR A 6 44.01 41.35 8.77
CA TYR A 6 42.76 41.36 8.01
C TYR A 6 42.01 40.13 8.57
N ILE A 7 41.21 40.20 9.64
CA ILE A 7 39.83 40.71 9.71
C ILE A 7 39.08 40.52 8.40
N ALA A 8 38.33 39.41 8.28
CA ALA A 8 36.88 39.41 8.22
C ALA A 8 36.35 38.11 7.58
N LEU A 9 35.47 37.44 8.32
CA LEU A 9 34.18 36.97 7.81
C LEU A 9 34.20 35.86 6.74
N PHE A 10 34.10 34.60 7.17
CA PHE A 10 33.05 33.69 6.69
C PHE A 10 32.83 32.56 7.70
N LEU A 11 32.37 32.98 8.88
CA LEU A 11 31.63 32.14 9.81
C LEU A 11 30.24 31.96 9.18
N GLY A 12 29.91 30.75 8.69
CA GLY A 12 28.54 30.46 8.23
C GLY A 12 28.42 29.74 6.88
N PHE A 13 28.88 28.50 6.83
CA PHE A 13 28.12 27.46 6.11
C PHE A 13 27.69 26.46 7.19
N LEU A 14 26.77 26.88 8.07
CA LEU A 14 25.36 26.52 7.95
C LEU A 14 25.20 25.08 7.47
N PHE A 15 25.27 24.21 8.47
CA PHE A 15 24.48 23.00 8.62
C PHE A 15 23.09 23.13 7.95
N PHE A 16 23.01 22.89 6.65
CA PHE A 16 21.86 22.20 6.08
C PHE A 16 22.10 20.71 6.43
N GLY A 17 21.74 20.26 7.63
CA GLY A 17 20.34 20.21 7.98
C GLY A 17 19.65 19.31 6.94
N CYS A 18 20.10 18.06 6.84
CA CYS A 18 19.31 17.00 6.22
C CYS A 18 18.05 16.90 7.08
N SER A 19 17.06 17.73 6.75
CA SER A 19 15.75 17.74 7.37
C SER A 19 15.22 16.33 7.22
N GLY A 20 15.12 15.65 8.36
CA GLY A 20 14.70 14.28 8.46
C GLY A 20 13.48 14.05 7.60
N VAL A 21 13.50 12.95 6.84
CA VAL A 21 12.31 12.36 6.23
C VAL A 21 11.23 12.41 7.29
N SER A 22 10.26 13.30 7.08
CA SER A 22 9.08 13.37 7.91
C SER A 22 8.57 11.93 7.95
N SER A 23 8.46 11.35 9.14
CA SER A 23 7.78 10.08 9.36
C SER A 23 6.33 10.28 8.93
N GLY A 24 6.12 10.21 7.61
CA GLY A 24 4.85 10.42 6.96
C GLY A 24 3.94 9.32 7.46
N LYS A 25 2.80 9.70 8.02
CA LYS A 25 1.75 8.77 8.44
C LYS A 25 1.61 7.68 7.37
N MET A 26 1.64 6.42 7.79
CA MET A 26 1.59 5.26 6.89
C MET A 26 0.44 5.41 5.88
N THR A 27 0.76 5.76 4.64
CA THR A 27 -0.20 5.97 3.54
C THR A 27 -0.56 4.66 2.84
N GLU A 28 0.25 3.63 3.06
CA GLU A 28 0.06 2.29 2.50
C GLU A 28 -0.23 1.30 3.63
N TYR A 29 -1.31 0.53 3.50
CA TYR A 29 -1.60 -0.59 4.39
C TYR A 29 -1.21 -1.89 3.69
N ARG A 30 -0.18 -2.55 4.22
CA ARG A 30 0.32 -3.85 3.75
C ARG A 30 0.00 -4.94 4.75
N THR A 31 -0.56 -6.05 4.27
CA THR A 31 -0.75 -7.25 5.07
C THR A 31 -0.38 -8.50 4.27
N THR A 32 0.25 -9.47 4.92
CA THR A 32 0.60 -10.75 4.31
C THR A 32 -0.57 -11.72 4.49
N VAL A 33 -1.05 -12.28 3.39
CA VAL A 33 -2.19 -13.21 3.37
C VAL A 33 -1.69 -14.63 3.65
N GLY A 34 -0.64 -15.06 2.95
CA GLY A 34 -0.15 -16.43 3.05
C GLY A 34 0.90 -16.75 2.00
N SER A 35 1.04 -18.03 1.67
CA SER A 35 1.93 -18.49 0.61
C SER A 35 1.26 -19.59 -0.19
N THR A 36 1.34 -19.51 -1.51
CA THR A 36 0.65 -20.44 -2.42
C THR A 36 1.34 -20.51 -3.78
N THR A 37 0.89 -21.38 -4.68
CA THR A 37 1.38 -21.45 -6.06
C THR A 37 0.90 -20.25 -6.87
N LEU A 38 1.56 -19.91 -7.97
CA LEU A 38 1.10 -18.79 -8.82
C LEU A 38 -0.29 -19.05 -9.42
N PHE A 39 -0.58 -20.31 -9.77
CA PHE A 39 -1.88 -20.73 -10.29
C PHE A 39 -3.00 -20.55 -9.26
N ASP A 40 -2.77 -21.00 -8.03
CA ASP A 40 -3.74 -20.83 -6.94
C ASP A 40 -3.89 -19.35 -6.57
N PHE A 41 -2.80 -18.57 -6.63
CA PHE A 41 -2.88 -17.13 -6.44
C PHE A 41 -3.84 -16.49 -7.44
N GLN A 42 -3.68 -16.75 -8.74
CA GLN A 42 -4.53 -16.16 -9.78
C GLN A 42 -6.00 -16.60 -9.62
N THR A 43 -6.24 -17.91 -9.47
CA THR A 43 -7.60 -18.46 -9.43
C THR A 43 -8.35 -18.15 -8.13
N LEU A 44 -7.71 -18.26 -6.97
CA LEU A 44 -8.34 -17.96 -5.69
C LEU A 44 -8.51 -16.46 -5.49
N SER A 45 -7.53 -15.65 -5.90
CA SER A 45 -7.66 -14.19 -5.77
C SER A 45 -8.79 -13.65 -6.62
N ASP A 46 -8.93 -14.07 -7.88
CA ASP A 46 -10.03 -13.64 -8.74
C ASP A 46 -11.40 -14.01 -8.16
N LYS A 47 -11.56 -15.26 -7.72
CA LYS A 47 -12.76 -15.74 -7.01
C LYS A 47 -13.07 -14.87 -5.79
N MET A 48 -12.09 -14.65 -4.92
CA MET A 48 -12.30 -13.90 -3.68
C MET A 48 -12.57 -12.42 -3.94
N LEU A 49 -11.88 -11.79 -4.88
CA LEU A 49 -12.11 -10.40 -5.26
C LEU A 49 -13.56 -10.21 -5.72
N ASN A 50 -14.06 -11.10 -6.59
CA ASN A 50 -15.45 -11.09 -7.03
C ASN A 50 -16.45 -11.27 -5.87
N GLN A 51 -16.20 -12.24 -4.97
CA GLN A 51 -17.06 -12.47 -3.79
C GLN A 51 -17.14 -11.24 -2.87
N HIS A 52 -16.05 -10.50 -2.71
CA HIS A 52 -16.00 -9.25 -1.93
C HIS A 52 -16.32 -7.99 -2.75
N ARG A 53 -16.82 -8.16 -3.98
CA ARG A 53 -17.23 -7.10 -4.91
C ARG A 53 -16.13 -6.12 -5.29
N PHE A 54 -14.87 -6.57 -5.26
CA PHE A 54 -13.77 -5.83 -5.86
C PHE A 54 -13.73 -6.12 -7.37
N VAL A 55 -13.67 -5.05 -8.17
CA VAL A 55 -13.56 -5.16 -9.62
C VAL A 55 -12.09 -5.15 -10.00
N VAL A 56 -11.65 -6.16 -10.74
CA VAL A 56 -10.27 -6.24 -11.26
C VAL A 56 -10.12 -5.21 -12.39
N ASP A 57 -9.07 -4.39 -12.30
CA ASP A 57 -8.67 -3.46 -13.36
C ASP A 57 -7.68 -4.15 -14.30
N ARG A 58 -6.62 -4.72 -13.73
CA ARG A 58 -5.58 -5.41 -14.51
C ARG A 58 -4.89 -6.49 -13.69
N THR A 59 -4.39 -7.50 -14.40
CA THR A 59 -3.48 -8.51 -13.88
C THR A 59 -2.18 -8.42 -14.67
N GLU A 60 -1.07 -8.29 -13.98
CA GLU A 60 0.26 -8.14 -14.57
C GLU A 60 1.20 -9.24 -14.05
N GLU A 61 1.96 -9.85 -14.94
CA GLU A 61 3.06 -10.72 -14.56
C GLU A 61 4.32 -9.89 -14.38
N ILE A 62 4.93 -10.00 -13.21
CA ILE A 62 6.18 -9.31 -12.87
C ILE A 62 7.29 -10.36 -12.79
N GLY A 63 8.55 -9.98 -13.04
CA GLY A 63 9.64 -10.96 -13.21
C GLY A 63 9.83 -12.00 -12.09
N SER A 64 9.31 -11.76 -10.88
CA SER A 64 9.32 -12.72 -9.78
C SER A 64 7.94 -13.06 -9.20
N GLY A 65 6.86 -12.86 -9.96
CA GLY A 65 5.49 -13.18 -9.55
C GLY A 65 4.40 -12.49 -10.36
N SER A 66 3.31 -12.09 -9.70
CA SER A 66 2.19 -11.45 -10.39
C SER A 66 1.48 -10.47 -9.47
N ILE A 67 0.88 -9.45 -10.07
CA ILE A 67 0.09 -8.43 -9.40
C ILE A 67 -1.32 -8.45 -9.98
N ILE A 68 -2.34 -8.37 -9.11
CA ILE A 68 -3.73 -8.13 -9.49
C ILE A 68 -4.12 -6.79 -8.87
N GLU A 69 -4.40 -5.81 -9.71
CA GLU A 69 -4.85 -4.48 -9.28
C GLU A 69 -6.34 -4.32 -9.51
N THR A 70 -7.01 -3.74 -8.52
CA THR A 70 -8.45 -3.47 -8.54
C THR A 70 -8.74 -2.03 -8.93
N GLN A 71 -9.93 -1.79 -9.46
CA GLN A 71 -10.44 -0.44 -9.68
C GLN A 71 -10.55 0.33 -8.37
N TYR A 72 -10.52 1.66 -8.47
CA TYR A 72 -10.77 2.53 -7.33
C TYR A 72 -12.20 2.37 -6.82
N GLU A 73 -12.32 2.11 -5.53
CA GLU A 73 -13.60 2.19 -4.83
C GLU A 73 -13.74 3.55 -4.14
N TYR A 74 -14.96 4.10 -4.20
CA TYR A 74 -15.30 5.40 -3.64
C TYR A 74 -16.12 5.22 -2.36
N LEU A 75 -15.75 5.96 -1.33
CA LEU A 75 -16.42 5.97 -0.04
C LEU A 75 -16.77 7.41 0.33
N ALA A 76 -17.84 7.56 1.10
CA ALA A 76 -18.11 8.83 1.77
C ALA A 76 -17.01 9.08 2.82
N PRO A 77 -16.48 10.31 2.95
CA PRO A 77 -15.52 10.63 4.00
C PRO A 77 -16.15 10.40 5.37
N ASN A 78 -15.38 9.84 6.30
CA ASN A 78 -15.80 9.75 7.69
C ASN A 78 -15.69 11.11 8.41
N ASN A 79 -16.12 11.17 9.66
CA ASN A 79 -16.10 12.41 10.45
C ASN A 79 -14.70 13.02 10.56
N GLU A 80 -13.66 12.20 10.78
CA GLU A 80 -12.29 12.72 10.91
C GLU A 80 -11.73 13.25 9.58
N GLU A 81 -12.06 12.61 8.48
CA GLU A 81 -11.69 13.03 7.12
C GLU A 81 -12.42 14.32 6.74
N THR A 82 -13.71 14.41 7.08
CA THR A 82 -14.53 15.61 6.88
C THR A 82 -13.99 16.79 7.69
N LEU A 83 -13.61 16.58 8.95
CA LEU A 83 -12.96 17.61 9.78
C LEU A 83 -11.63 18.09 9.22
N LYS A 84 -10.94 17.25 8.43
CA LYS A 84 -9.72 17.60 7.69
C LYS A 84 -10.02 18.28 6.35
N GLY A 85 -11.28 18.48 5.98
CA GLY A 85 -11.71 19.11 4.74
C GLY A 85 -11.72 18.20 3.51
N ILE A 86 -11.71 16.87 3.71
CA ILE A 86 -11.82 15.88 2.63
C ILE A 86 -13.29 15.75 2.24
N LYS A 87 -13.58 15.83 0.94
CA LYS A 87 -14.94 15.68 0.36
C LYS A 87 -15.18 14.33 -0.28
N GLU A 88 -14.12 13.72 -0.82
CA GLU A 88 -14.21 12.42 -1.47
C GLU A 88 -13.03 11.56 -1.03
N VAL A 89 -13.29 10.28 -0.81
CA VAL A 89 -12.28 9.29 -0.49
C VAL A 89 -12.37 8.17 -1.52
N ARG A 90 -11.23 7.75 -2.03
CA ARG A 90 -11.13 6.54 -2.84
C ARG A 90 -9.96 5.68 -2.38
N TYR A 91 -10.03 4.38 -2.61
CA TYR A 91 -8.93 3.47 -2.34
C TYR A 91 -8.86 2.37 -3.40
N ASN A 92 -7.69 1.80 -3.60
CA ASN A 92 -7.52 0.60 -4.42
C ASN A 92 -6.84 -0.51 -3.61
N LEU A 93 -7.20 -1.75 -3.93
CA LEU A 93 -6.56 -2.95 -3.43
C LEU A 93 -5.66 -3.53 -4.53
N VAL A 94 -4.43 -3.85 -4.16
CA VAL A 94 -3.46 -4.54 -5.02
C VAL A 94 -3.05 -5.82 -4.32
N LEU A 95 -3.20 -6.95 -5.01
CA LEU A 95 -2.68 -8.24 -4.55
C LEU A 95 -1.35 -8.50 -5.24
N GLU A 96 -0.30 -8.74 -4.46
CA GLU A 96 1.04 -9.06 -4.95
C GLU A 96 1.37 -10.50 -4.55
N ALA A 97 1.63 -11.36 -5.53
CA ALA A 97 2.33 -12.61 -5.34
C ALA A 97 3.80 -12.42 -5.69
N ARG A 98 4.69 -12.67 -4.73
CA ARG A 98 6.14 -12.51 -4.93
C ARG A 98 6.89 -13.74 -4.46
N ARG A 99 7.80 -14.23 -5.31
CA ARG A 99 8.66 -15.37 -4.96
C ARG A 99 9.65 -14.96 -3.88
N LYS A 100 9.74 -15.76 -2.82
CA LYS A 100 10.77 -15.58 -1.78
C LYS A 100 12.09 -16.11 -2.35
N GLY A 101 13.11 -15.27 -2.43
CA GLY A 101 14.43 -15.67 -2.97
C GLY A 101 15.01 -16.86 -2.18
N GLY A 102 15.55 -17.85 -2.89
CA GLY A 102 16.27 -18.99 -2.31
C GLY A 102 15.44 -20.21 -1.90
N GLY A 103 14.11 -20.20 -2.08
CA GLY A 103 13.25 -21.36 -1.78
C GLY A 103 13.21 -22.39 -2.91
N VAL A 104 13.30 -23.68 -2.56
CA VAL A 104 12.97 -24.78 -3.47
C VAL A 104 11.45 -24.89 -3.52
N GLY A 105 10.86 -24.65 -4.70
CA GLY A 105 9.42 -24.75 -4.95
C GLY A 105 8.82 -23.49 -5.57
N ASN A 106 7.82 -23.67 -6.44
CA ASN A 106 7.07 -22.59 -7.10
C ASN A 106 6.06 -21.92 -6.15
N ILE A 107 6.52 -21.53 -4.95
CA ILE A 107 5.71 -20.92 -3.89
C ILE A 107 5.95 -19.41 -3.83
N TYR A 108 4.86 -18.66 -3.77
CA TYR A 108 4.83 -17.20 -3.77
C TYR A 108 4.21 -16.71 -2.47
N THR A 109 4.82 -15.70 -1.84
CA THR A 109 4.21 -14.98 -0.73
C THR A 109 3.17 -14.01 -1.28
N VAL A 110 1.94 -14.12 -0.79
CA VAL A 110 0.82 -13.27 -1.20
C VAL A 110 0.64 -12.14 -0.21
N ARG A 111 0.54 -10.91 -0.71
CA ARG A 111 0.32 -9.69 0.06
C ARG A 111 -0.85 -8.92 -0.49
N ALA A 112 -1.63 -8.31 0.40
CA ALA A 112 -2.57 -7.27 0.06
C ALA A 112 -1.96 -5.91 0.39
N ILE A 113 -2.02 -4.99 -0.56
CA ILE A 113 -1.47 -3.65 -0.51
C ILE A 113 -2.62 -2.69 -0.79
N VAL A 114 -2.83 -1.71 0.08
CA VAL A 114 -3.95 -0.77 -0.04
C VAL A 114 -3.43 0.65 0.06
N ASN A 115 -3.84 1.48 -0.90
CA ASN A 115 -3.58 2.92 -0.92
C ASN A 115 -4.92 3.67 -0.89
N ALA A 116 -5.00 4.74 -0.10
CA ALA A 116 -6.16 5.61 -0.07
C ALA A 116 -5.80 7.04 -0.48
N PHE A 117 -6.73 7.67 -1.15
CA PHE A 117 -6.61 9.01 -1.70
C PHE A 117 -7.81 9.85 -1.26
N GLY A 118 -7.53 11.06 -0.83
CA GLY A 118 -8.53 12.06 -0.47
C GLY A 118 -8.50 13.23 -1.44
N ARG A 119 -9.70 13.73 -1.78
CA ARG A 119 -9.89 14.98 -2.50
C ARG A 119 -10.36 16.05 -1.53
N TYR A 120 -9.61 17.15 -1.41
CA TYR A 120 -9.94 18.23 -0.49
C TYR A 120 -10.88 19.24 -1.13
N ALA A 121 -11.73 19.89 -0.34
CA ALA A 121 -12.70 20.87 -0.83
C ALA A 121 -12.11 22.01 -1.69
N GLN A 122 -10.85 22.35 -1.46
CA GLN A 122 -10.13 23.45 -2.09
C GLN A 122 -9.09 22.97 -3.12
N LYS A 123 -8.99 21.67 -3.38
CA LYS A 123 -8.01 21.08 -4.30
C LYS A 123 -8.68 20.08 -5.22
N GLU A 124 -8.46 20.24 -6.53
CA GLU A 124 -8.99 19.28 -7.49
C GLU A 124 -8.20 17.97 -7.54
N GLU A 125 -6.95 17.99 -7.08
CA GLU A 125 -6.05 16.83 -7.13
C GLU A 125 -6.34 15.83 -6.00
N TRP A 126 -6.14 14.56 -6.33
CA TRP A 126 -6.13 13.46 -5.37
C TRP A 126 -4.79 13.43 -4.65
N SER A 127 -4.84 13.24 -3.33
CA SER A 127 -3.66 13.20 -2.48
C SER A 127 -3.68 11.99 -1.58
N ASN A 128 -2.51 11.40 -1.30
CA ASN A 128 -2.40 10.25 -0.41
C ASN A 128 -2.90 10.62 0.99
N ILE A 129 -3.78 9.79 1.54
CA ILE A 129 -4.28 9.95 2.91
C ILE A 129 -4.03 8.67 3.72
N PRO A 130 -3.96 8.76 5.06
CA PRO A 130 -3.89 7.57 5.90
C PRO A 130 -5.10 6.67 5.70
N ILE A 131 -4.89 5.36 5.65
CA ILE A 131 -5.99 4.38 5.53
C ILE A 131 -6.84 4.39 6.80
N ASN A 132 -8.15 4.67 6.65
CA ASN A 132 -9.09 4.69 7.76
C ASN A 132 -9.45 3.28 8.25
N ASN A 133 -10.15 3.22 9.39
CA ASN A 133 -10.47 1.95 10.06
C ASN A 133 -11.52 1.13 9.32
N GLU A 134 -12.43 1.77 8.57
CA GLU A 134 -13.44 1.08 7.77
C GLU A 134 -12.79 0.30 6.63
N ILE A 135 -11.90 0.96 5.87
CA ILE A 135 -11.11 0.32 4.81
C ILE A 135 -10.27 -0.81 5.41
N LYS A 136 -9.55 -0.57 6.52
CA LYS A 136 -8.76 -1.62 7.19
C LYS A 136 -9.61 -2.82 7.60
N SER A 137 -10.80 -2.59 8.14
CA SER A 137 -11.71 -3.65 8.56
C SER A 137 -12.17 -4.49 7.37
N ARG A 138 -12.60 -3.85 6.28
CA ARG A 138 -13.01 -4.53 5.06
C ARG A 138 -11.88 -5.37 4.46
N ILE A 139 -10.68 -4.81 4.39
CA ILE A 139 -9.50 -5.50 3.85
C ILE A 139 -9.10 -6.66 4.77
N LYS A 140 -9.21 -6.50 6.09
CA LYS A 140 -8.95 -7.58 7.05
C LYS A 140 -9.89 -8.77 6.83
N ILE A 141 -11.18 -8.52 6.64
CA ILE A 141 -12.17 -9.57 6.34
C ILE A 141 -11.76 -10.29 5.04
N PHE A 142 -11.60 -9.54 3.95
CA PHE A 142 -11.16 -10.10 2.67
C PHE A 142 -9.87 -10.94 2.77
N THR A 143 -8.83 -10.44 3.44
CA THR A 143 -7.56 -11.15 3.59
C THR A 143 -7.66 -12.40 4.44
N THR A 144 -8.58 -12.41 5.42
CA THR A 144 -8.83 -13.56 6.30
C THR A 144 -9.52 -14.67 5.51
N ASP A 145 -10.51 -14.31 4.70
CA ASP A 145 -11.24 -15.26 3.85
C ASP A 145 -10.35 -15.82 2.75
N LEU A 146 -9.56 -14.97 2.07
CA LEU A 146 -8.57 -15.42 1.09
C LEU A 146 -7.51 -16.33 1.71
N LYS A 147 -7.04 -16.02 2.92
CA LYS A 147 -6.12 -16.89 3.66
C LYS A 147 -6.74 -18.26 3.92
N SER A 148 -8.00 -18.29 4.38
CA SER A 148 -8.73 -19.53 4.65
C SER A 148 -8.83 -20.40 3.38
N GLU A 149 -9.16 -19.81 2.24
CA GLU A 149 -9.24 -20.54 0.96
C GLU A 149 -7.88 -21.10 0.52
N ILE A 150 -6.80 -20.31 0.68
CA ILE A 150 -5.43 -20.76 0.39
C ILE A 150 -5.06 -21.95 1.30
N ASP A 151 -5.29 -21.83 2.60
CA ASP A 151 -4.93 -22.86 3.58
C ASP A 151 -5.77 -24.14 3.38
N ASN A 152 -7.04 -24.02 2.96
CA ASN A 152 -7.91 -25.17 2.66
C ASN A 152 -7.46 -25.92 1.41
N ARG A 153 -7.03 -25.22 0.35
CA ARG A 153 -6.48 -25.84 -0.86
C ARG A 153 -5.26 -26.71 -0.56
N ILE A 154 -4.37 -26.25 0.34
CA ILE A 154 -3.17 -27.00 0.74
C ILE A 154 -3.51 -28.32 1.42
N ARG A 155 -4.64 -28.42 2.14
CA ARG A 155 -5.04 -29.64 2.87
C ARG A 155 -5.66 -30.75 1.99
N VAL A 156 -6.00 -30.44 0.75
CA VAL A 156 -6.65 -31.40 -0.18
C VAL A 156 -5.62 -32.17 -1.00
N PHE A 157 -4.34 -31.79 -0.94
CA PHE A 157 -3.20 -32.52 -1.52
C PHE A 157 -2.50 -33.38 -0.47
#